data_AF-A0A2B8B5M4-F1
#
_entry.id   AF-A0A2B8B5M4-F1
#
_cell.length_a   1.000
_cell.length_b   1.000
_cell.length_c   1.000
_cell.angle_alpha   90.00
_cell.angle_beta   90.00
_cell.angle_gamma   90.00
#
_symmetry.space_group_name_H-M   'P 1'
#
loop_
_entity.id
_entity.type
_entity.pdbx_description
1 polymer ?
#
loop_
_entity_poly.entity_id
_entity_poly.type
_entity_poly.pdbx_seq_one_letter_code
_entity_poly.pdbx_strand_id
1 'polypeptide(L)'
;MHSFSHIFRAATLAFGLTLAAALPGYAQTAPSVEQVTAAKAPGASADQLNARVVVASYFYASTDLTSARYADDSKGIDFSKPLEVIDVAAGTGWYQYVRTGYDSVRFGNFFSPVVTATPDCLGISGAGRAEYKAVLPAGQGLKSVAAPIVDSWTTPGTSVQTAGGCAQVVVPNSVKAGVTSGGLVQ
;
A
#
# COMPACT_ATOMS: atom_id res chain seq x y z
N MET A 1 23.94 -31.93 75.84
CA MET A 1 22.55 -32.30 75.50
C MET A 1 22.24 -31.73 74.13
N HIS A 2 21.85 -32.62 73.20
CA HIS A 2 21.01 -32.49 72.00
C HIS A 2 20.73 -31.07 71.44
N SER A 3 20.72 -30.77 70.14
CA SER A 3 20.29 -31.55 68.99
C SER A 3 20.65 -30.81 67.69
N PHE A 4 20.91 -31.57 66.62
CA PHE A 4 20.82 -31.12 65.23
C PHE A 4 19.41 -30.63 64.87
N SER A 5 19.29 -29.68 63.94
CA SER A 5 18.31 -29.74 62.83
C SER A 5 18.56 -28.68 61.75
N HIS A 6 18.66 -29.16 60.53
CA HIS A 6 18.65 -28.43 59.27
C HIS A 6 17.32 -27.74 59.01
N ILE A 7 17.34 -26.55 58.40
CA ILE A 7 16.17 -26.01 57.67
C ILE A 7 16.64 -25.50 56.31
N PHE A 8 16.25 -26.25 55.27
CA PHE A 8 16.16 -25.82 53.88
C PHE A 8 15.15 -24.68 53.74
N ARG A 9 15.48 -23.61 52.99
CA ARG A 9 14.47 -22.80 52.29
C ARG A 9 14.96 -22.31 50.92
N ALA A 10 14.41 -22.99 49.91
CA ALA A 10 13.92 -22.50 48.62
C ALA A 10 14.65 -21.35 47.91
N ALA A 11 15.33 -21.70 46.82
CA ALA A 11 15.62 -20.78 45.73
C ALA A 11 14.35 -20.55 44.89
N THR A 12 13.82 -19.33 44.89
CA THR A 12 12.76 -18.91 43.97
C THR A 12 13.42 -18.54 42.64
N LEU A 13 13.39 -19.45 41.66
CA LEU A 13 13.62 -19.10 40.26
C LEU A 13 12.43 -18.29 39.76
N ALA A 14 12.59 -16.97 39.66
CA ALA A 14 11.68 -16.14 38.89
C ALA A 14 11.96 -16.40 37.40
N PHE A 15 11.08 -17.17 36.76
CA PHE A 15 10.98 -17.26 35.31
C PHE A 15 10.62 -15.88 34.77
N GLY A 16 11.62 -15.17 34.24
CA GLY A 16 11.41 -13.97 33.45
C GLY A 16 10.73 -14.34 32.13
N LEU A 17 9.41 -14.31 32.09
CA LEU A 17 8.68 -14.12 30.83
C LEU A 17 8.82 -12.64 30.45
N THR A 18 9.81 -12.32 29.63
CA THR A 18 9.79 -11.08 28.87
C THR A 18 8.75 -11.24 27.77
N LEU A 19 7.56 -10.70 28.01
CA LEU A 19 6.59 -10.41 26.95
C LEU A 19 7.27 -9.39 26.02
N ALA A 20 7.80 -9.84 24.89
CA ALA A 20 8.22 -8.94 23.83
C ALA A 20 6.93 -8.32 23.24
N ALA A 21 6.55 -7.16 23.76
CA ALA A 21 5.54 -6.33 23.13
C ALA A 21 6.08 -5.91 21.76
N ALA A 22 5.55 -6.51 20.70
CA ALA A 22 5.82 -6.08 19.33
C ALA A 22 5.21 -4.68 19.16
N LEU A 23 6.04 -3.66 19.29
CA LEU A 23 5.66 -2.30 18.92
C LEU A 23 5.48 -2.23 17.39
N PRO A 24 4.39 -1.66 16.87
CA PRO A 24 4.20 -1.50 15.44
C PRO A 24 5.08 -0.34 14.96
N GLY A 25 6.19 -0.67 14.32
CA GLY A 25 7.08 0.30 13.71
C GLY A 25 8.53 -0.17 13.67
N TYR A 26 8.85 -1.13 12.80
CA TYR A 26 10.24 -1.47 12.51
C TYR A 26 10.44 -1.68 11.01
N ALA A 27 11.54 -1.12 10.53
CA ALA A 27 12.03 -1.23 9.15
C ALA A 27 11.89 -2.66 8.61
N GLN A 28 11.25 -2.78 7.46
CA GLN A 28 10.90 -4.06 6.89
C GLN A 28 12.09 -4.70 6.20
N THR A 29 12.45 -5.88 6.65
CA THR A 29 13.30 -6.77 5.88
C THR A 29 12.67 -7.05 4.52
N ALA A 30 13.50 -7.31 3.52
CA ALA A 30 13.03 -7.70 2.20
C ALA A 30 12.06 -8.91 2.31
N PRO A 31 10.92 -8.91 1.60
CA PRO A 31 9.99 -10.02 1.61
C PRO A 31 10.68 -11.31 1.12
N SER A 32 10.37 -12.44 1.76
CA SER A 32 10.83 -13.73 1.28
C SER A 32 10.14 -14.12 -0.04
N VAL A 33 10.69 -15.09 -0.77
CA VAL A 33 10.07 -15.61 -2.01
C VAL A 33 8.67 -16.18 -1.73
N GLU A 34 8.49 -16.82 -0.59
CA GLU A 34 7.21 -17.37 -0.14
C GLU A 34 6.21 -16.24 0.12
N GLN A 35 6.63 -15.14 0.75
CA GLN A 35 5.77 -13.97 0.97
C GLN A 35 5.40 -13.29 -0.36
N VAL A 36 6.35 -13.12 -1.27
CA VAL A 36 6.07 -12.60 -2.62
C VAL A 36 5.07 -13.49 -3.35
N THR A 37 5.22 -14.82 -3.25
CA THR A 37 4.32 -15.79 -3.87
C THR A 37 2.92 -15.75 -3.24
N ALA A 38 2.84 -15.72 -1.91
CA ALA A 38 1.59 -15.65 -1.16
C ALA A 38 0.83 -14.34 -1.43
N ALA A 39 1.53 -13.21 -1.60
CA ALA A 39 0.90 -11.92 -1.86
C ALA A 39 0.14 -11.88 -3.20
N LYS A 40 0.69 -12.54 -4.22
CA LYS A 40 0.10 -12.65 -5.57
C LYS A 40 -1.04 -13.67 -5.65
N ALA A 41 -1.08 -14.63 -4.73
CA ALA A 41 -2.07 -15.70 -4.77
C ALA A 41 -3.49 -15.17 -4.46
N PRO A 42 -4.53 -15.71 -5.12
CA PRO A 42 -5.92 -15.42 -4.75
C PRO A 42 -6.25 -16.00 -3.37
N GLY A 43 -7.21 -15.39 -2.68
CA GLY A 43 -7.65 -15.79 -1.34
C GLY A 43 -7.40 -14.70 -0.29
N ALA A 44 -7.73 -15.00 0.96
CA ALA A 44 -7.57 -14.09 2.09
C ALA A 44 -7.15 -14.83 3.37
N SER A 45 -6.30 -15.86 3.24
CA SER A 45 -5.72 -16.50 4.43
C SER A 45 -4.86 -15.52 5.22
N ALA A 46 -4.68 -15.76 6.52
CA ALA A 46 -3.85 -14.88 7.37
C ALA A 46 -2.44 -14.67 6.78
N ASP A 47 -1.83 -15.74 6.24
CA ASP A 47 -0.52 -15.68 5.59
C ASP A 47 -0.53 -14.79 4.34
N GLN A 48 -1.58 -14.87 3.52
CA GLN A 48 -1.73 -14.03 2.34
C GLN A 48 -1.93 -12.56 2.71
N LEU A 49 -2.79 -12.27 3.68
CA LEU A 49 -3.01 -10.91 4.18
C LEU A 49 -1.71 -10.31 4.72
N ASN A 50 -1.00 -11.04 5.58
CA ASN A 50 0.27 -10.62 6.14
C ASN A 50 1.34 -10.41 5.05
N ALA A 51 1.44 -11.34 4.10
CA ALA A 51 2.38 -11.22 2.98
C ALA A 51 2.14 -9.96 2.14
N ARG A 52 0.88 -9.61 1.87
CA ARG A 52 0.56 -8.39 1.09
C ARG A 52 0.92 -7.12 1.86
N VAL A 53 0.68 -7.10 3.17
CA VAL A 53 1.13 -5.98 4.03
C VAL A 53 2.65 -5.86 3.96
N VAL A 54 3.39 -6.96 4.15
CA VAL A 54 4.86 -6.98 4.11
C VAL A 54 5.40 -6.52 2.75
N VAL A 55 4.88 -7.04 1.64
CA VAL A 55 5.32 -6.64 0.29
C VAL A 55 5.02 -5.17 0.03
N ALA A 56 3.81 -4.71 0.34
CA ALA A 56 3.41 -3.32 0.11
C ALA A 56 4.28 -2.36 0.91
N SER A 57 4.43 -2.57 2.21
CA SER A 57 5.18 -1.62 3.03
C SER A 57 6.68 -1.66 2.77
N TYR A 58 7.24 -2.81 2.35
CA TYR A 58 8.63 -2.89 1.88
C TYR A 58 8.82 -2.11 0.58
N PHE A 59 7.89 -2.19 -0.37
CA PHE A 59 7.94 -1.39 -1.60
C PHE A 59 7.98 0.11 -1.29
N TYR A 60 7.18 0.59 -0.35
CA TYR A 60 7.23 2.00 0.07
C TYR A 60 8.54 2.35 0.78
N ALA A 61 9.04 1.48 1.67
CA ALA A 61 10.28 1.71 2.42
C ALA A 61 11.53 1.69 1.54
N SER A 62 11.53 0.90 0.46
CA SER A 62 12.65 0.74 -0.47
C SER A 62 12.65 1.74 -1.64
N THR A 63 11.63 2.61 -1.71
CA THR A 63 11.48 3.61 -2.77
C THR A 63 11.43 5.02 -2.18
N ASP A 64 11.39 6.03 -3.06
CA ASP A 64 11.21 7.43 -2.69
C ASP A 64 9.75 7.80 -2.29
N LEU A 65 8.87 6.81 -2.11
CA LEU A 65 7.54 6.99 -1.50
C LEU A 65 7.63 7.08 0.03
N THR A 66 8.56 6.34 0.65
CA THR A 66 8.83 6.24 2.10
C THR A 66 7.74 5.55 2.93
N SER A 67 8.15 5.01 4.09
CA SER A 67 7.22 4.42 5.07
C SER A 67 6.23 5.41 5.66
N ALA A 68 6.56 6.72 5.71
CA ALA A 68 5.64 7.73 6.20
C ALA A 68 4.39 7.82 5.33
N ARG A 69 4.57 7.76 4.02
CA ARG A 69 3.46 7.78 3.06
C ARG A 69 2.65 6.48 3.08
N TYR A 70 3.30 5.35 3.34
CA TYR A 70 2.61 4.06 3.41
C TYR A 70 1.45 4.09 4.40
N ALA A 71 1.60 4.74 5.56
CA ALA A 71 0.56 4.78 6.60
C ALA A 71 -0.77 5.39 6.11
N ASP A 72 -0.73 6.30 5.15
CA ASP A 72 -1.92 6.88 4.55
C ASP A 72 -2.37 6.10 3.31
N ASP A 73 -1.45 5.81 2.40
CA ASP A 73 -1.76 5.15 1.15
C ASP A 73 -2.27 3.71 1.35
N SER A 74 -1.83 3.02 2.41
CA SER A 74 -2.26 1.64 2.73
C SER A 74 -3.76 1.55 3.05
N LYS A 75 -4.40 2.65 3.46
CA LYS A 75 -5.84 2.69 3.74
C LYS A 75 -6.66 2.48 2.46
N GLY A 76 -6.10 2.88 1.31
CA GLY A 76 -6.72 2.71 -0.01
C GLY A 76 -6.43 1.37 -0.68
N ILE A 77 -5.73 0.43 -0.02
CA ILE A 77 -5.37 -0.87 -0.59
C ILE A 77 -6.26 -1.97 0.01
N ASP A 78 -6.96 -2.72 -0.83
CA ASP A 78 -7.68 -3.92 -0.40
C ASP A 78 -6.72 -5.10 -0.26
N PHE A 79 -6.19 -5.29 0.95
CA PHE A 79 -5.30 -6.40 1.27
C PHE A 79 -5.99 -7.77 1.20
N SER A 80 -7.31 -7.87 1.04
CA SER A 80 -8.00 -9.13 0.77
C SER A 80 -7.80 -9.61 -0.68
N LYS A 81 -7.28 -8.76 -1.56
CA LYS A 81 -7.01 -9.06 -2.98
C LYS A 81 -5.51 -9.26 -3.24
N PRO A 82 -5.16 -9.98 -4.33
CA PRO A 82 -3.77 -10.10 -4.76
C PRO A 82 -3.07 -8.74 -4.93
N LEU A 83 -1.78 -8.72 -4.60
CA LEU A 83 -0.91 -7.56 -4.74
C LEU A 83 0.49 -8.01 -5.22
N GLU A 84 1.09 -7.20 -6.10
CA GLU A 84 2.34 -7.55 -6.78
C GLU A 84 3.19 -6.31 -7.08
N VAL A 85 4.50 -6.42 -6.91
CA VAL A 85 5.46 -5.50 -7.51
C VAL A 85 5.68 -5.93 -8.96
N ILE A 86 5.41 -5.03 -9.90
CA ILE A 86 5.54 -5.25 -11.34
C ILE A 86 6.59 -4.32 -11.94
N ASP A 87 7.20 -4.77 -13.04
CA ASP A 87 7.96 -3.90 -13.92
C ASP A 87 7.02 -3.16 -14.86
N VAL A 88 7.27 -1.86 -15.02
CA VAL A 88 6.59 -0.97 -15.95
C VAL A 88 7.51 -0.75 -17.13
N ALA A 89 7.06 -1.12 -18.33
CA ALA A 89 7.82 -0.87 -19.56
C ALA A 89 7.70 0.62 -19.97
N ALA A 90 8.76 1.17 -20.56
CA ALA A 90 8.68 2.52 -21.14
C ALA A 90 7.62 2.58 -22.23
N GLY A 91 6.84 3.67 -22.26
CA GLY A 91 5.73 3.85 -23.19
C GLY A 91 4.42 3.18 -22.74
N THR A 92 4.39 2.56 -21.55
CA THR A 92 3.15 1.99 -21.00
C THR A 92 2.08 3.08 -20.87
N GLY A 93 0.92 2.84 -21.47
CA GLY A 93 -0.23 3.74 -21.41
C GLY A 93 -1.20 3.32 -20.31
N TRP A 94 -1.34 4.13 -19.27
CA TRP A 94 -2.32 3.97 -18.18
C TRP A 94 -3.17 5.23 -18.03
N TYR A 95 -4.06 5.25 -17.05
CA TYR A 95 -5.05 6.31 -16.87
C TYR A 95 -4.99 6.89 -15.46
N GLN A 96 -5.28 8.18 -15.32
CA GLN A 96 -5.40 8.81 -14.01
C GLN A 96 -6.44 9.94 -14.04
N TYR A 97 -7.28 9.98 -13.02
CA TYR A 97 -8.16 11.12 -12.75
C TYR A 97 -7.37 12.22 -12.04
N VAL A 98 -7.00 13.26 -12.79
CA VAL A 98 -6.24 14.41 -12.31
C VAL A 98 -7.17 15.56 -11.98
N ARG A 99 -6.80 16.39 -10.99
CA ARG A 99 -7.54 17.62 -10.70
C ARG A 99 -7.48 18.59 -11.89
N THR A 100 -8.62 19.18 -12.23
CA THR A 100 -8.75 20.19 -13.29
C THR A 100 -8.66 21.62 -12.73
N GLY A 101 -8.46 22.61 -13.60
CA GLY A 101 -8.38 24.02 -13.21
C GLY A 101 -6.96 24.54 -12.93
N TYR A 102 -5.94 23.75 -13.27
CA TYR A 102 -4.54 24.20 -13.32
C TYR A 102 -4.12 24.48 -14.77
N ASP A 103 -3.08 25.30 -14.94
CA ASP A 103 -2.50 25.62 -16.26
C ASP A 103 -1.85 24.41 -16.96
N SER A 104 -1.59 23.34 -16.21
CA SER A 104 -0.99 22.11 -16.74
C SER A 104 -1.51 20.87 -16.02
N VAL A 105 -1.48 19.73 -16.73
CA VAL A 105 -1.81 18.41 -16.18
C VAL A 105 -0.73 18.01 -15.16
N ARG A 106 -1.16 17.63 -13.95
CA ARG A 106 -0.27 17.21 -12.87
C ARG A 106 -0.61 15.80 -12.43
N PHE A 107 0.20 14.84 -12.83
CA PHE A 107 0.01 13.45 -12.44
C PHE A 107 0.44 13.20 -10.99
N GLY A 108 -0.35 12.42 -10.26
CA GLY A 108 -0.01 11.81 -8.98
C GLY A 108 0.70 10.46 -9.17
N ASN A 109 0.84 9.70 -8.09
CA ASN A 109 1.54 8.40 -8.10
C ASN A 109 0.64 7.20 -8.42
N PHE A 110 -0.69 7.33 -8.35
CA PHE A 110 -1.64 6.23 -8.52
C PHE A 110 -2.26 6.23 -9.91
N PHE A 111 -2.08 5.15 -10.66
CA PHE A 111 -2.58 5.00 -12.02
C PHE A 111 -3.53 3.80 -12.11
N SER A 112 -4.52 3.88 -12.99
CA SER A 112 -5.34 2.75 -13.38
C SER A 112 -4.78 2.13 -14.66
N PRO A 113 -4.50 0.80 -14.68
CA PRO A 113 -4.18 0.10 -15.91
C PRO A 113 -5.43 -0.21 -16.77
N VAL A 114 -6.62 0.15 -16.30
CA VAL A 114 -7.92 -0.16 -16.93
C VAL A 114 -8.60 1.14 -17.37
N VAL A 115 -8.92 1.25 -18.66
CA VAL A 115 -9.56 2.44 -19.27
C VAL A 115 -10.99 2.69 -18.78
N THR A 116 -11.68 1.66 -18.31
CA THR A 116 -13.06 1.77 -17.82
C THR A 116 -13.16 1.96 -16.31
N ALA A 117 -12.03 2.21 -15.63
CA ALA A 117 -12.05 2.44 -14.19
C ALA A 117 -12.72 3.80 -13.89
N THR A 118 -13.62 3.83 -12.93
CA THR A 118 -14.28 5.06 -12.46
C THR A 118 -13.59 5.58 -11.20
N PRO A 119 -13.76 6.87 -10.84
CA PRO A 119 -13.26 7.38 -9.57
C PRO A 119 -13.75 6.57 -8.38
N ASP A 120 -15.04 6.22 -8.37
CA ASP A 120 -15.69 5.47 -7.31
C ASP A 120 -15.04 4.09 -7.07
N CYS A 121 -14.77 3.33 -8.13
CA CYS A 121 -14.10 2.04 -7.97
C CYS A 121 -12.59 2.17 -7.69
N LEU A 122 -11.98 3.33 -7.97
CA LEU A 122 -10.58 3.64 -7.63
C LEU A 122 -10.42 4.22 -6.22
N GLY A 123 -11.50 4.34 -5.45
CA GLY A 123 -11.43 4.81 -4.07
C GLY A 123 -11.30 6.33 -3.93
N ILE A 124 -11.71 7.10 -4.95
CA ILE A 124 -11.62 8.57 -4.95
C ILE A 124 -12.92 9.24 -5.46
N SER A 125 -13.18 10.46 -5.02
CA SER A 125 -14.21 11.32 -5.61
C SER A 125 -13.79 11.81 -7.00
N GLY A 126 -14.73 11.77 -7.95
CA GLY A 126 -14.55 12.33 -9.29
C GLY A 126 -14.71 13.85 -9.38
N ALA A 127 -15.16 14.51 -8.31
CA ALA A 127 -15.44 15.93 -8.32
C ALA A 127 -14.18 16.76 -8.65
N GLY A 128 -14.29 17.62 -9.66
CA GLY A 128 -13.18 18.48 -10.10
C GLY A 128 -12.01 17.72 -10.71
N ARG A 129 -12.24 16.50 -11.22
CA ARG A 129 -11.24 15.69 -11.90
C ARG A 129 -11.67 15.34 -13.31
N ALA A 130 -10.69 15.14 -14.18
CA ALA A 130 -10.87 14.59 -15.52
C ALA A 130 -9.87 13.46 -15.73
N GLU A 131 -10.23 12.48 -16.55
CA GLU A 131 -9.38 11.35 -16.84
C GLU A 131 -8.39 11.67 -17.97
N TYR A 132 -7.12 11.39 -17.73
CA TYR A 132 -6.07 11.52 -18.72
C TYR A 132 -5.36 10.20 -18.93
N LYS A 133 -4.97 9.96 -20.18
CA LYS A 133 -3.97 8.95 -20.50
C LYS A 133 -2.60 9.44 -20.05
N ALA A 134 -1.89 8.62 -19.32
CA ALA A 134 -0.51 8.82 -18.90
C ALA A 134 0.39 7.86 -19.68
N VAL A 135 1.52 8.36 -20.19
CA VAL A 135 2.57 7.54 -20.79
C VAL A 135 3.72 7.46 -19.80
N LEU A 136 3.95 6.26 -19.27
CA LEU A 136 4.91 6.02 -18.20
C LEU A 136 6.32 5.72 -18.76
N PRO A 137 7.39 6.17 -18.08
CA PRO A 137 8.74 5.68 -18.33
C PRO A 137 8.90 4.25 -17.79
N ALA A 138 10.06 3.64 -18.06
CA ALA A 138 10.39 2.37 -17.44
C ALA A 138 10.58 2.53 -15.92
N GLY A 139 10.22 1.51 -15.14
CA GLY A 139 10.40 1.52 -13.69
C GLY A 139 9.66 0.39 -13.00
N GLN A 140 9.41 0.54 -11.70
CA GLN A 140 8.60 -0.41 -10.93
C GLN A 140 7.29 0.23 -10.47
N GLY A 141 6.28 -0.60 -10.23
CA GLY A 141 5.02 -0.20 -9.63
C GLY A 141 4.48 -1.30 -8.70
N LEU A 142 3.69 -0.90 -7.72
CA LEU A 142 2.95 -1.81 -6.86
C LEU A 142 1.51 -1.89 -7.34
N LYS A 143 1.16 -3.00 -7.99
CA LYS A 143 -0.19 -3.31 -8.46
C LYS A 143 -1.02 -3.86 -7.32
N SER A 144 -2.20 -3.29 -7.13
CA SER A 144 -3.16 -3.68 -6.09
C SER A 144 -4.60 -3.44 -6.55
N VAL A 145 -5.55 -3.67 -5.63
CA VAL A 145 -6.96 -3.32 -5.79
C VAL A 145 -7.32 -2.22 -4.79
N ALA A 146 -8.13 -1.26 -5.20
CA ALA A 146 -8.62 -0.20 -4.32
C ALA A 146 -9.57 -0.75 -3.25
N ALA A 147 -9.35 -0.37 -1.99
CA ALA A 147 -10.30 -0.64 -0.92
C ALA A 147 -11.52 0.29 -1.01
N PRO A 148 -12.71 -0.17 -0.57
CA PRO A 148 -13.79 0.75 -0.23
C PRO A 148 -13.30 1.72 0.87
N ILE A 149 -13.39 3.02 0.62
CA ILE A 149 -12.88 4.04 1.54
C ILE A 149 -13.75 5.31 1.50
N VAL A 150 -13.77 6.07 2.60
CA VAL A 150 -14.35 7.42 2.61
C VAL A 150 -13.29 8.41 2.10
N ASP A 151 -13.50 8.97 0.91
CA ASP A 151 -12.70 10.10 0.42
C ASP A 151 -13.17 11.39 1.07
N SER A 152 -12.37 11.89 2.02
CA SER A 152 -12.59 13.16 2.72
C SER A 152 -11.53 14.23 2.37
N TRP A 153 -10.70 13.97 1.35
CA TRP A 153 -9.53 14.80 1.01
C TRP A 153 -9.61 15.41 -0.39
N THR A 154 -10.40 14.84 -1.32
CA THR A 154 -10.51 15.37 -2.67
C THR A 154 -11.20 16.72 -2.69
N THR A 155 -12.32 16.86 -1.98
CA THR A 155 -13.13 18.08 -1.90
C THR A 155 -13.26 18.53 -0.44
N PRO A 156 -12.68 19.68 -0.06
CA PRO A 156 -12.76 20.17 1.32
C PRO A 156 -14.21 20.26 1.83
N GLY A 157 -14.45 19.69 3.01
CA GLY A 157 -15.78 19.69 3.64
C GLY A 157 -16.78 18.69 3.05
N THR A 158 -16.38 17.87 2.07
CA THR A 158 -17.22 16.81 1.50
C THR A 158 -16.56 15.45 1.69
N SER A 159 -17.33 14.50 2.22
CA SER A 159 -16.93 13.10 2.32
C SER A 159 -17.73 12.26 1.34
N VAL A 160 -17.06 11.45 0.53
CA VAL A 160 -17.68 10.53 -0.43
C VAL A 160 -17.31 9.10 -0.06
N GLN A 161 -18.30 8.28 0.29
CA GLN A 161 -18.07 6.83 0.40
C GLN A 161 -17.86 6.27 -0.99
N THR A 162 -16.74 5.60 -1.21
CA THR A 162 -16.39 4.99 -2.49
C THR A 162 -16.51 3.48 -2.42
N ALA A 163 -16.81 2.85 -3.56
CA ALA A 163 -16.97 1.41 -3.66
C ALA A 163 -15.63 0.65 -3.66
N GLY A 164 -14.57 1.24 -4.19
CA GLY A 164 -13.31 0.52 -4.43
C GLY A 164 -13.47 -0.62 -5.46
N GLY A 165 -12.49 -1.52 -5.51
CA GLY A 165 -12.54 -2.75 -6.31
C GLY A 165 -11.85 -2.68 -7.69
N CYS A 166 -11.48 -1.51 -8.18
CA CYS A 166 -10.68 -1.40 -9.40
C CYS A 166 -9.19 -1.66 -9.15
N ALA A 167 -8.51 -2.18 -10.18
CA ALA A 167 -7.07 -2.32 -10.18
C ALA A 167 -6.42 -0.93 -10.20
N GLN A 168 -5.36 -0.77 -9.42
CA GLN A 168 -4.54 0.42 -9.38
C GLN A 168 -3.06 0.04 -9.29
N VAL A 169 -2.20 0.94 -9.71
CA VAL A 169 -0.75 0.81 -9.59
C VAL A 169 -0.19 2.10 -9.01
N VAL A 170 0.46 2.01 -7.86
CA VAL A 170 1.25 3.12 -7.33
C VAL A 170 2.68 3.01 -7.85
N VAL A 171 3.24 4.11 -8.35
CA VAL A 171 4.62 4.18 -8.83
C VAL A 171 5.47 5.14 -7.96
N PRO A 172 6.79 4.90 -7.82
CA PRO A 172 7.71 5.81 -7.14
C PRO A 172 7.70 7.23 -7.73
N ASN A 173 8.14 8.22 -6.96
CA ASN A 173 8.27 9.60 -7.41
C ASN A 173 9.26 9.72 -8.59
N SER A 174 10.33 8.93 -8.61
CA SER A 174 11.29 8.85 -9.71
C SER A 174 10.65 8.40 -11.01
N VAL A 175 9.74 7.43 -10.97
CA VAL A 175 8.95 6.99 -12.14
C VAL A 175 7.93 8.06 -12.52
N LYS A 176 7.18 8.60 -11.55
CA LYS A 176 6.19 9.67 -11.75
C LYS A 176 6.81 10.89 -12.44
N ALA A 177 8.04 11.27 -12.10
CA ALA A 177 8.70 12.44 -12.64
C ALA A 177 8.90 12.39 -14.16
N GLY A 178 8.96 11.19 -14.75
CA GLY A 178 9.07 10.99 -16.20
C GLY A 178 7.74 10.77 -16.92
N VAL A 179 6.59 10.84 -16.21
CA VAL A 179 5.28 10.61 -16.82
C VAL A 179 4.91 11.79 -17.71
N THR A 180 4.42 11.48 -18.91
CA THR A 180 3.92 12.47 -19.87
C THR A 180 2.45 12.26 -20.18
N SER A 181 1.76 13.33 -20.61
CA SER A 181 0.36 13.25 -20.98
C SER A 181 0.20 12.61 -22.36
N GLY A 182 -0.62 11.57 -22.43
CA GLY A 182 -1.12 10.98 -23.68
C GLY A 182 -2.45 11.60 -24.15
N GLY A 183 -2.93 12.65 -23.48
CA GLY A 183 -4.16 13.36 -23.80
C GLY A 183 -5.33 13.06 -22.86
N LEU A 184 -6.37 13.89 -22.96
CA LEU A 184 -7.64 13.73 -22.27
C LEU A 184 -8.37 12.49 -22.82
N VAL A 185 -8.93 11.66 -21.95
CA VAL A 185 -9.84 10.59 -22.37
C VAL A 185 -11.21 11.20 -22.62
N GLN A 186 -11.74 11.01 -23.84
CA GLN A 186 -13.06 11.49 -24.27
C GLN A 186 -14.14 10.46 -24.01
#